data_AF-A0A660M1E8-F1
#
_entry.id   AF-A0A660M1E8-F1
#
_cell.length_a   1.000
_cell.length_b   1.000
_cell.length_c   1.000
_cell.angle_alpha   90.00
_cell.angle_beta   90.00
_cell.angle_gamma   90.00
#
_symmetry.space_group_name_H-M   'P 1'
#
loop_
_entity.id
_entity.type
_entity.pdbx_description
1 polymer ?
#
loop_
_entity_poly.entity_id
_entity_poly.type
_entity_poly.pdbx_seq_one_letter_code
_entity_poly.pdbx_strand_id
1 'polypeptide(L)'
;MEDEMAFVLKKKQPEKRVLLDIEMPADGDEPAKHYKYLIPRVKQYKALEANTARVNISGEDGKAVTGSAIVMDVVARSIVVEGGLSLRDLLDVLDNDNVNALLLEIVRLATTGLTKLAAEGVEVREVEA
;
A
#
# COMPACT_ATOMS: atom_id res chain seq x y z
N MET A 1 -1.91 50.36 -11.19
CA MET A 1 -1.25 49.33 -10.37
C MET A 1 -1.97 48.05 -10.71
N GLU A 2 -1.36 47.25 -11.58
CA GLU A 2 -1.87 45.91 -11.86
C GLU A 2 -1.53 45.06 -10.65
N ASP A 3 -2.56 44.48 -10.02
CA ASP A 3 -2.38 43.48 -8.98
C ASP A 3 -1.66 42.27 -9.61
N GLU A 4 -0.39 42.13 -9.28
CA GLU A 4 0.45 41.00 -9.66
C GLU A 4 -0.08 39.76 -8.92
N MET A 5 -1.01 39.04 -9.55
CA MET A 5 -1.50 37.73 -9.09
C MET A 5 -0.37 36.70 -9.23
N ALA A 6 0.61 36.76 -8.31
CA ALA A 6 1.70 35.81 -8.25
C ALA A 6 1.22 34.48 -7.64
N PHE A 7 1.03 33.47 -8.48
CA PHE A 7 0.76 32.11 -8.00
C PHE A 7 1.97 31.57 -7.23
N VAL A 8 1.77 31.28 -5.94
CA VAL A 8 2.77 30.60 -5.11
C VAL A 8 2.54 29.10 -5.18
N LEU A 9 3.39 28.40 -5.94
CA LEU A 9 3.40 26.95 -5.96
C LEU A 9 3.98 26.43 -4.64
N LYS A 10 3.13 25.88 -3.77
CA LYS A 10 3.60 25.15 -2.57
C LYS A 10 4.49 24.00 -3.02
N LYS A 11 5.78 24.04 -2.66
CA LYS A 11 6.83 23.16 -3.16
C LYS A 11 6.62 21.67 -2.83
N LYS A 12 5.81 21.34 -1.82
CA LYS A 12 5.42 19.97 -1.48
C LYS A 12 3.98 19.97 -0.98
N GLN A 13 3.12 19.22 -1.67
CA GLN A 13 1.77 18.92 -1.17
C GLN A 13 1.87 17.65 -0.34
N PRO A 14 1.20 17.57 0.83
CA PRO A 14 1.18 16.34 1.60
C PRO A 14 0.62 15.19 0.76
N GLU A 15 1.29 14.04 0.81
CA GLU A 15 0.83 12.82 0.17
C GLU A 15 -0.21 12.16 1.07
N LYS A 16 -1.41 11.92 0.51
CA LYS A 16 -2.41 11.09 1.20
C LYS A 16 -1.97 9.64 1.12
N ARG A 17 -2.07 8.91 2.22
CA ARG A 17 -1.78 7.48 2.34
C ARG A 17 -2.86 6.78 3.14
N VAL A 18 -3.01 5.49 2.90
CA VAL A 18 -4.08 4.69 3.49
C VAL A 18 -3.49 3.74 4.52
N LEU A 19 -4.09 3.66 5.70
CA LEU A 19 -3.67 2.69 6.71
C LEU A 19 -4.13 1.28 6.30
N LEU A 20 -3.17 0.36 6.29
CA LEU A 20 -3.38 -1.06 6.26
C LEU A 20 -3.03 -1.61 7.64
N ASP A 21 -3.95 -2.35 8.27
CA ASP A 21 -3.75 -3.05 9.54
C ASP A 21 -3.92 -4.55 9.29
N ILE A 22 -2.88 -5.31 9.61
CA ILE A 22 -2.85 -6.77 9.43
C ILE A 22 -2.74 -7.38 10.82
N GLU A 23 -3.79 -8.06 11.23
CA GLU A 23 -3.79 -8.87 12.43
C GLU A 23 -3.29 -10.28 12.09
N MET A 24 -2.18 -10.68 12.70
CA MET A 24 -1.71 -12.05 12.70
C MET A 24 -2.22 -12.75 13.96
N PRO A 25 -2.83 -13.94 13.81
CA PRO A 25 -3.35 -14.67 14.96
C PRO A 25 -2.24 -14.95 15.97
N ALA A 26 -2.65 -14.95 17.23
CA ALA A 26 -1.85 -15.41 18.35
C ALA A 26 -1.28 -16.82 18.10
N ASP A 27 -0.02 -17.02 18.50
CA ASP A 27 0.54 -18.36 18.67
C ASP A 27 0.54 -18.69 20.16
N GLY A 28 -0.28 -19.67 20.56
CA GLY A 28 -0.46 -20.05 21.96
C GLY A 28 -1.04 -18.93 22.84
N ASP A 29 -0.32 -18.58 23.91
CA ASP A 29 -0.74 -17.59 24.91
C ASP A 29 -0.34 -16.15 24.56
N GLU A 30 0.33 -15.92 23.42
CA GLU A 30 0.69 -14.57 22.98
C GLU A 30 -0.55 -13.79 22.48
N PRO A 31 -0.61 -12.46 22.64
CA PRO A 31 -1.64 -11.67 21.97
C PRO A 31 -1.42 -11.68 20.45
N ALA A 32 -2.50 -11.46 19.69
CA ALA A 32 -2.43 -11.25 18.25
C ALA A 32 -1.44 -10.11 17.92
N LYS A 33 -0.65 -10.30 16.87
CA LYS A 33 0.35 -9.32 16.43
C LYS A 33 -0.25 -8.44 15.34
N HIS A 34 -0.09 -7.12 15.48
CA HIS A 34 -0.53 -6.17 14.46
C HIS A 34 0.64 -5.63 13.67
N TYR A 35 0.52 -5.64 12.34
CA TYR A 35 1.43 -4.98 11.43
C TYR A 35 0.69 -3.87 10.71
N LYS A 36 1.12 -2.63 10.92
CA LYS A 36 0.45 -1.45 10.36
C LYS A 36 1.35 -0.75 9.36
N TYR A 37 0.76 -0.41 8.21
CA TYR A 37 1.47 0.21 7.09
C TYR A 37 0.69 1.40 6.52
N LEU A 38 1.39 2.45 6.10
CA LEU A 38 0.80 3.50 5.26
C LEU A 38 1.08 3.22 3.79
N ILE A 39 0.03 2.81 3.10
CA ILE A 39 0.04 2.47 1.68
C ILE A 39 -0.03 3.75 0.84
N PRO A 40 0.94 4.00 -0.05
CA PRO A 40 0.92 5.15 -0.94
C PRO A 40 -0.20 5.04 -1.96
N ARG A 41 -0.67 6.19 -2.44
CA ARG A 41 -1.73 6.26 -3.44
C ARG A 41 -1.14 6.19 -4.84
N VAL A 42 -1.72 5.34 -5.67
CA VAL A 42 -1.37 5.23 -7.09
C VAL A 42 -2.33 6.09 -7.90
N LYS A 43 -1.78 6.95 -8.78
CA LYS A 43 -2.60 7.76 -9.69
C LYS A 43 -3.37 6.85 -10.65
N GLN A 44 -4.62 7.18 -10.94
CA GLN A 44 -5.56 6.33 -11.70
C GLN A 44 -5.00 5.83 -13.05
N TYR A 45 -4.21 6.63 -13.77
CA TYR A 45 -3.61 6.20 -15.04
C TYR A 45 -2.59 5.05 -14.89
N LYS A 46 -1.82 5.03 -13.79
CA LYS A 46 -0.94 3.90 -13.46
C LYS A 46 -1.75 2.68 -13.03
N ALA A 47 -2.87 2.87 -12.34
CA ALA A 47 -3.73 1.77 -11.91
C ALA A 47 -4.29 0.94 -13.08
N LEU A 48 -4.56 1.57 -14.23
CA LEU A 48 -4.95 0.87 -15.46
C LEU A 48 -3.83 -0.04 -16.00
N GLU A 49 -2.58 0.41 -15.97
CA GLU A 49 -1.40 -0.40 -16.35
C GLU A 49 -1.18 -1.57 -15.37
N ALA A 50 -1.37 -1.35 -14.06
CA ALA A 50 -1.26 -2.39 -13.03
C ALA A 50 -2.28 -3.52 -13.22
N ASN A 51 -3.53 -3.18 -13.54
CA ASN A 51 -4.61 -4.16 -13.76
C ASN A 51 -4.41 -5.01 -15.03
N THR A 52 -3.65 -4.50 -15.99
CA THR A 52 -3.33 -5.23 -17.25
C THR A 52 -2.16 -6.19 -17.05
N ALA A 53 -1.25 -5.90 -16.11
CA ALA A 53 -0.07 -6.69 -15.78
C ALA A 53 -0.31 -7.74 -14.68
N ARG A 54 -1.39 -8.53 -14.76
CA ARG A 54 -1.48 -9.82 -14.04
C ARG A 54 -0.49 -10.82 -14.66
N VAL A 55 0.80 -10.53 -14.56
CA VAL A 55 1.87 -11.42 -15.02
C VAL A 55 2.18 -12.35 -13.86
N ASN A 56 1.90 -13.63 -14.05
CA ASN A 56 2.37 -14.69 -13.16
C ASN A 56 3.91 -14.73 -13.26
N ILE A 57 4.60 -14.14 -12.29
CA ILE A 57 6.04 -14.26 -12.13
C ILE A 57 6.28 -15.26 -11.00
N SER A 58 6.66 -16.47 -11.36
CA SER A 58 7.14 -17.49 -10.44
C SER A 58 8.52 -17.06 -9.91
N GLY A 59 8.66 -16.89 -8.60
CA GLY A 59 9.96 -16.71 -7.95
C GLY A 59 10.77 -18.01 -7.96
N GLU A 60 12.10 -17.90 -7.78
CA GLU A 60 13.06 -19.02 -7.83
C GLU A 60 12.73 -20.18 -6.86
N ASP A 61 11.95 -19.94 -5.80
CA ASP A 61 11.57 -20.94 -4.78
C ASP A 61 10.11 -21.42 -4.88
N GLY A 62 9.40 -21.15 -5.98
CA GLY A 62 7.98 -21.52 -6.11
C GLY A 62 7.02 -20.68 -5.25
N LYS A 63 7.52 -19.67 -4.53
CA LYS A 63 6.68 -18.58 -4.01
C LYS A 63 6.25 -17.69 -5.17
N ALA A 64 4.95 -17.53 -5.34
CA ALA A 64 4.39 -16.65 -6.36
C ALA A 64 4.58 -15.20 -5.93
N VAL A 65 5.52 -14.48 -6.54
CA VAL A 65 5.67 -13.04 -6.35
C VAL A 65 4.88 -12.38 -7.48
N THR A 66 3.61 -12.04 -7.23
CA THR A 66 2.85 -11.23 -8.19
C THR A 66 3.51 -9.84 -8.25
N GLY A 67 4.02 -9.30 -9.35
CA GLY A 67 3.79 -9.58 -10.78
C GLY A 67 3.60 -8.28 -11.57
N SER A 68 3.42 -7.13 -10.90
CA SER A 68 3.35 -5.81 -11.51
C SER A 68 4.34 -4.86 -10.84
N ALA A 69 5.12 -4.13 -11.65
CA ALA A 69 6.07 -3.12 -11.16
C ALA A 69 5.40 -2.08 -10.24
N ILE A 70 4.10 -1.84 -10.42
CA ILE A 70 3.33 -0.91 -9.59
C ILE A 70 3.06 -1.48 -8.21
N VAL A 71 2.79 -2.77 -8.08
CA VAL A 71 2.59 -3.41 -6.77
C VAL A 71 3.89 -3.37 -5.98
N MET A 72 5.01 -3.71 -6.63
CA MET A 72 6.32 -3.66 -5.98
C MET A 72 6.75 -2.22 -5.64
N ASP A 73 6.39 -1.22 -6.47
CA ASP A 73 6.56 0.20 -6.12
C ASP A 73 5.77 0.59 -4.88
N VAL A 74 4.50 0.16 -4.80
CA VAL A 74 3.64 0.43 -3.63
C VAL A 74 4.20 -0.22 -2.37
N VAL A 75 4.63 -1.49 -2.46
CA VAL A 75 5.26 -2.22 -1.35
C VAL A 75 6.54 -1.51 -0.90
N ALA A 76 7.44 -1.19 -1.83
CA ALA A 76 8.71 -0.52 -1.53
C ALA A 76 8.54 0.88 -0.94
N ARG A 77 7.47 1.59 -1.33
CA ARG A 77 7.18 2.93 -0.85
C ARG A 77 6.28 2.93 0.39
N SER A 78 5.81 1.79 0.88
CA SER A 78 5.01 1.70 2.10
C SER A 78 5.81 2.15 3.32
N ILE A 79 5.15 2.73 4.32
CA ILE A 79 5.78 3.16 5.58
C ILE A 79 5.29 2.27 6.70
N VAL A 80 6.23 1.72 7.48
CA VAL A 80 5.91 0.95 8.68
C VAL A 80 5.43 1.89 9.79
N VAL A 81 4.29 1.55 10.39
CA VAL A 81 3.70 2.26 11.53
C VAL A 81 3.81 1.40 12.80
N GLU A 82 3.58 0.09 12.68
CA GLU A 82 3.60 -0.86 13.80
C GLU A 82 4.11 -2.24 13.32
N GLY A 83 4.67 -3.04 14.24
CA GLY A 83 5.09 -4.43 13.98
C GLY A 83 6.56 -4.59 13.55
N GLY A 84 7.24 -3.51 13.15
CA GLY A 84 8.69 -3.46 12.93
C GLY A 84 9.22 -4.20 11.70
N LEU A 85 8.44 -5.10 11.08
CA LEU A 85 8.76 -5.74 9.80
C LEU A 85 8.39 -4.82 8.63
N SER A 86 9.28 -4.72 7.64
CA SER A 86 8.91 -4.08 6.38
C SER A 86 7.81 -4.89 5.68
N LEU A 87 6.99 -4.23 4.85
CA LEU A 87 5.92 -4.92 4.13
C LEU A 87 6.47 -6.01 3.18
N ARG A 88 7.70 -5.81 2.67
CA ARG A 88 8.39 -6.80 1.86
C ARG A 88 8.77 -8.03 2.67
N ASP A 89 9.39 -7.83 3.83
CA ASP A 89 9.80 -8.95 4.69
C ASP A 89 8.58 -9.71 5.22
N LEU A 90 7.46 -9.02 5.46
CA LEU A 90 6.20 -9.65 5.83
C LEU A 90 5.68 -10.58 4.70
N LEU A 91 5.74 -10.13 3.44
CA LEU A 91 5.35 -10.97 2.30
C LEU A 91 6.25 -12.21 2.18
N ASP A 92 7.53 -12.09 2.50
CA ASP A 92 8.48 -13.20 2.40
C ASP A 92 8.24 -14.30 3.46
N VAL A 93 7.62 -13.98 4.61
CA VAL A 93 7.32 -14.97 5.67
C VAL A 93 5.94 -15.59 5.58
N LEU A 94 5.02 -14.99 4.82
CA LEU A 94 3.68 -15.54 4.61
C LEU A 94 3.69 -16.74 3.65
N ASP A 95 2.65 -17.58 3.77
CA ASP A 95 2.34 -18.59 2.75
C ASP A 95 1.74 -17.95 1.48
N ASN A 96 1.71 -18.71 0.39
CA ASN A 96 1.30 -18.19 -0.92
C ASN A 96 -0.15 -17.67 -0.96
N ASP A 97 -1.07 -18.26 -0.19
CA ASP A 97 -2.48 -17.85 -0.19
C ASP A 97 -2.65 -16.50 0.52
N ASN A 98 -1.99 -16.34 1.66
CA ASN A 98 -1.96 -15.09 2.42
C ASN A 98 -1.21 -13.98 1.67
N VAL A 99 -0.12 -14.31 0.97
CA VAL A 99 0.59 -13.36 0.09
C VAL A 99 -0.35 -12.83 -0.99
N ASN A 100 -1.06 -13.71 -1.70
CA ASN A 100 -1.97 -13.29 -2.78
C ASN A 100 -3.10 -12.40 -2.25
N ALA A 101 -3.70 -12.77 -1.12
CA ALA A 101 -4.75 -11.97 -0.48
C ALA A 101 -4.25 -10.57 -0.09
N LEU A 102 -3.07 -10.50 0.53
CA LEU A 102 -2.45 -9.25 0.96
C LEU A 102 -2.10 -8.34 -0.23
N LEU A 103 -1.54 -8.90 -1.31
CA LEU A 103 -1.21 -8.13 -2.50
C LEU A 103 -2.45 -7.54 -3.20
N LEU A 104 -3.56 -8.29 -3.24
CA LEU A 104 -4.83 -7.79 -3.75
C LEU A 104 -5.35 -6.62 -2.91
N GLU A 105 -5.23 -6.71 -1.59
CA GLU A 105 -5.65 -5.64 -0.70
C GLU A 105 -4.77 -4.39 -0.84
N ILE A 106 -3.45 -4.55 -0.95
CA ILE A 106 -2.52 -3.44 -1.21
C ILE A 106 -2.90 -2.68 -2.49
N VAL A 107 -3.19 -3.40 -3.57
CA VAL A 107 -3.65 -2.80 -4.83
C VAL A 107 -4.97 -2.07 -4.64
N ARG A 108 -5.92 -2.70 -3.95
CA ARG A 108 -7.23 -2.12 -3.66
C ARG A 108 -7.08 -0.81 -2.90
N LEU A 109 -6.31 -0.78 -1.80
CA LEU A 109 -6.08 0.42 -0.99
C LEU A 109 -5.34 1.51 -1.77
N ALA A 110 -4.36 1.14 -2.59
CA ALA A 110 -3.59 2.09 -3.39
C ALA A 110 -4.43 2.77 -4.50
N THR A 111 -5.42 2.07 -5.06
CA THR A 111 -6.15 2.50 -6.27
C THR A 111 -7.60 2.92 -6.03
N THR A 112 -8.26 2.43 -4.99
CA THR A 112 -9.68 2.71 -4.70
C THR A 112 -9.89 4.14 -4.24
N GLY A 113 -10.84 4.86 -4.84
CA GLY A 113 -11.11 6.27 -4.49
C GLY A 113 -11.29 6.51 -2.99
N LEU A 114 -10.71 7.60 -2.47
CA LEU A 114 -10.67 7.88 -1.03
C LEU A 114 -12.05 7.95 -0.39
N THR A 115 -13.06 8.49 -1.08
CA THR A 115 -14.44 8.54 -0.59
C THR A 115 -15.01 7.14 -0.35
N LYS A 116 -14.68 6.18 -1.20
CA LYS A 116 -15.14 4.79 -1.05
C LYS A 116 -14.45 4.12 0.13
N LEU A 117 -13.13 4.30 0.25
CA LEU A 117 -12.37 3.77 1.39
C LEU A 117 -12.85 4.37 2.74
N ALA A 118 -13.10 5.68 2.78
CA ALA A 118 -13.62 6.33 3.98
C ALA A 118 -15.00 5.79 4.37
N ALA A 119 -15.87 5.48 3.40
CA ALA A 119 -17.18 4.86 3.66
C ALA A 119 -17.07 3.43 4.22
N GLU A 120 -15.96 2.74 3.96
CA GLU A 120 -15.63 1.42 4.51
C GLU A 120 -14.91 1.52 5.88
N GLY A 121 -14.71 2.72 6.41
CA GLY A 121 -14.02 2.95 7.69
C GLY A 121 -12.49 2.91 7.60
N VAL A 122 -11.93 2.88 6.38
CA VAL A 122 -10.48 2.84 6.17
C VAL A 122 -9.86 4.20 6.49
N GLU A 123 -8.84 4.21 7.35
CA GLU A 123 -8.15 5.43 7.77
C GLU A 123 -7.24 5.99 6.66
N VAL A 124 -7.30 7.31 6.47
CA VAL A 124 -6.44 8.04 5.53
C VAL A 124 -5.61 9.05 6.30
N ARG A 125 -4.28 9.02 6.10
CA ARG A 125 -3.34 9.97 6.71
C ARG A 125 -2.68 10.85 5.67
N GLU A 126 -2.36 12.07 6.06
CA GLU A 126 -1.51 12.97 5.29
C GLU A 126 -0.07 12.84 5.78
N VAL A 127 0.87 12.65 4.86
CA VAL A 127 2.28 12.43 5.15
C VAL A 127 3.11 13.42 4.34
N GLU A 128 4.17 13.97 4.94
CA GLU A 128 5.05 14.88 4.21
C GLU A 128 5.77 14.14 3.06
N ALA A 129 5.78 14.77 1.89
CA ALA A 129 6.35 14.22 0.65
C ALA A 129 7.86 14.46 0.51
#